data_AF-A0A969VC01-F1
#
_entry.id   AF-A0A969VC01-F1
#
_cell.length_a   1.000
_cell.length_b   1.000
_cell.length_c   1.000
_cell.angle_alpha   90.00
_cell.angle_beta   90.00
_cell.angle_gamma   90.00
#
_symmetry.space_group_name_H-M   'P 1'
#
loop_
_entity.id
_entity.type
_entity.pdbx_description
1 polymer ?
#
loop_
_entity_poly.entity_id
_entity_poly.type
_entity_poly.pdbx_seq_one_letter_code
_entity_poly.pdbx_strand_id
1 'polypeptide(L)'
;MIVRCIANTGEHLPEDYIDPARGYTKKVELPLTVGKEYVVYAIRSWQGRVWYYICDDNYSYYPIQTPAPLFEVVDHRVSKYWRFMLDPKGVVRMVFEQWFTDPYFYDKLTDQEEAEVEIFEKVKELMDAEDFDLPPLDVAVEKLREAVSV
;
A
#
# COMPACT_ATOMS: atom_id res chain seq x y z
N MET A 1 -0.91 5.60 4.82
CA MET A 1 -1.56 4.34 5.24
C MET A 1 -0.52 3.37 5.77
N ILE A 2 -0.74 2.85 6.96
CA ILE A 2 0.10 1.85 7.62
C ILE A 2 -0.75 0.63 7.95
N VAL A 3 -0.18 -0.55 7.71
CA VAL A 3 -0.82 -1.83 7.98
C VAL A 3 0.06 -2.67 8.90
N ARG A 4 -0.54 -3.42 9.82
CA ARG A 4 0.17 -4.36 10.68
C ARG A 4 -0.05 -5.78 10.20
N CYS A 5 1.02 -6.54 10.06
CA CYS A 5 0.95 -7.95 9.66
C CYS A 5 0.31 -8.78 10.78
N ILE A 6 -0.77 -9.51 10.47
CA ILE A 6 -1.45 -10.41 11.41
C ILE A 6 -1.18 -11.89 11.11
N ALA A 7 -0.74 -12.18 9.90
CA ALA A 7 -0.33 -13.52 9.46
C ALA A 7 0.67 -13.41 8.30
N ASN A 8 1.57 -14.36 8.18
CA ASN A 8 2.59 -14.39 7.11
C ASN A 8 2.56 -15.68 6.29
N THR A 9 1.54 -16.52 6.46
CA THR A 9 1.39 -17.77 5.72
C THR A 9 0.14 -17.77 4.86
N GLY A 10 0.19 -18.51 3.76
CA GLY A 10 -0.95 -18.69 2.87
C GLY A 10 -2.14 -19.42 3.51
N GLU A 11 -1.96 -20.08 4.64
CA GLU A 11 -3.03 -20.75 5.40
C GLU A 11 -4.15 -19.76 5.78
N HIS A 12 -3.75 -18.53 6.10
CA HIS A 12 -4.63 -17.44 6.53
C HIS A 12 -5.26 -16.69 5.34
N LEU A 13 -4.89 -17.03 4.11
CA LEU A 13 -5.49 -16.43 2.92
C LEU A 13 -6.87 -17.04 2.64
N PRO A 14 -7.87 -16.23 2.29
CA PRO A 14 -9.13 -16.72 1.73
C PRO A 14 -8.90 -17.60 0.49
N GLU A 15 -9.80 -18.55 0.22
CA GLU A 15 -9.66 -19.50 -0.90
C GLU A 15 -9.49 -18.82 -2.26
N ASP A 16 -10.12 -17.66 -2.46
CA ASP A 16 -9.98 -16.94 -3.71
C ASP A 16 -8.56 -16.37 -3.88
N TYR A 17 -7.78 -16.12 -2.83
CA TYR A 17 -6.37 -15.72 -2.98
C TYR A 17 -5.41 -16.88 -3.29
N ILE A 18 -5.88 -18.12 -3.19
CA ILE A 18 -5.06 -19.31 -3.47
C ILE A 18 -4.96 -19.49 -4.99
N ASP A 19 -3.73 -19.40 -5.49
CA ASP A 19 -3.38 -19.55 -6.89
C ASP A 19 -2.02 -20.25 -7.00
N PRO A 20 -2.00 -21.59 -7.02
CA PRO A 20 -0.75 -22.35 -7.08
C PRO A 20 0.09 -22.05 -8.33
N ALA A 21 -0.53 -21.66 -9.45
CA ALA A 21 0.19 -21.31 -10.67
C ALA A 21 1.03 -20.02 -10.51
N ARG A 22 0.67 -19.17 -9.55
CA ARG A 22 1.40 -17.95 -9.18
C ARG A 22 2.16 -18.07 -7.86
N GLY A 23 2.25 -19.28 -7.29
CA GLY A 23 2.97 -19.53 -6.03
C GLY A 23 2.19 -19.24 -4.75
N TYR A 24 0.95 -18.74 -4.83
CA TYR A 24 0.10 -18.53 -3.65
C TYR A 24 -0.59 -19.84 -3.26
N THR A 25 0.04 -20.59 -2.36
CA THR A 25 -0.50 -21.85 -1.82
C THR A 25 -0.79 -21.70 -0.33
N LYS A 26 -1.61 -22.58 0.25
CA LYS A 26 -1.84 -22.62 1.70
C LYS A 26 -0.58 -22.83 2.54
N LYS A 27 0.51 -23.31 1.92
CA LYS A 27 1.79 -23.60 2.59
C LYS A 27 2.84 -22.53 2.33
N VAL A 28 2.54 -21.52 1.52
CA VAL A 28 3.53 -20.48 1.23
C VAL A 28 3.78 -19.66 2.49
N GLU A 29 5.05 -19.38 2.77
CA GLU A 29 5.46 -18.39 3.76
C GLU A 29 5.90 -17.14 3.00
N LEU A 30 5.32 -15.99 3.37
CA LEU A 30 5.70 -14.71 2.82
C LEU A 30 6.74 -14.05 3.74
N PRO A 31 7.68 -13.25 3.21
CA PRO A 31 8.74 -12.58 3.98
C PRO A 31 8.18 -11.40 4.80
N LEU A 32 7.29 -11.71 5.74
CA LEU A 32 6.61 -10.77 6.61
C LEU A 32 6.77 -11.21 8.06
N THR A 33 6.90 -10.23 8.95
CA THR A 33 6.99 -10.40 10.39
C THR A 33 5.63 -10.08 11.00
N VAL A 34 5.00 -11.07 11.63
CA VAL A 34 3.74 -10.87 12.36
C VAL A 34 3.94 -9.84 13.47
N GLY A 35 3.02 -8.88 13.56
CA GLY A 35 3.08 -7.74 14.48
C GLY A 35 3.86 -6.52 13.97
N LYS A 36 4.65 -6.66 12.90
CA LYS A 36 5.37 -5.54 12.28
C LYS A 36 4.43 -4.67 11.47
N GLU A 37 4.66 -3.36 11.50
CA GLU A 37 3.96 -2.35 10.72
C GLU A 37 4.71 -2.05 9.42
N TYR A 38 3.94 -1.88 8.34
CA TYR A 38 4.44 -1.64 7.00
C TYR A 38 3.70 -0.44 6.39
N VAL A 39 4.47 0.44 5.73
CA VAL A 39 3.91 1.51 4.90
C VAL A 39 3.39 0.90 3.60
N VAL A 40 2.15 1.24 3.23
CA VAL A 40 1.57 0.85 1.95
C VAL A 40 1.88 1.93 0.92
N TYR A 41 2.58 1.58 -0.15
CA TYR A 41 2.96 2.51 -1.22
C TYR A 41 1.95 2.53 -2.36
N ALA A 42 1.23 1.43 -2.57
CA ALA A 42 0.14 1.35 -3.52
C ALA A 42 -0.91 0.31 -3.11
N ILE A 43 -2.13 0.49 -3.61
CA ILE A 43 -3.22 -0.48 -3.52
C ILE A 43 -3.66 -0.85 -4.91
N ARG A 44 -3.86 -2.14 -5.16
CA ARG A 44 -4.51 -2.66 -6.36
C ARG A 44 -5.68 -3.54 -5.97
N SER A 45 -6.87 -3.22 -6.46
CA SER A 45 -8.03 -4.10 -6.36
C SER A 45 -8.44 -4.65 -7.72
N TRP A 46 -8.64 -5.96 -7.79
CA TRP A 46 -9.08 -6.66 -9.01
C TRP A 46 -9.79 -7.96 -8.64
N GLN A 47 -10.92 -8.24 -9.30
CA GLN A 47 -11.72 -9.47 -9.08
C GLN A 47 -12.08 -9.71 -7.61
N GLY A 48 -12.43 -8.65 -6.87
CA GLY A 48 -12.79 -8.74 -5.45
C GLY A 48 -11.59 -8.90 -4.50
N ARG A 49 -10.37 -9.02 -5.03
CA ARG A 49 -9.13 -9.10 -4.24
C ARG A 49 -8.49 -7.73 -4.11
N VAL A 50 -7.87 -7.47 -2.97
CA VAL A 50 -7.11 -6.27 -2.66
C VAL A 50 -5.69 -6.68 -2.35
N TRP A 51 -4.75 -5.95 -2.91
CA TRP A 51 -3.33 -6.16 -2.74
C TRP A 51 -2.68 -4.86 -2.30
N TYR A 52 -1.81 -4.97 -1.32
CA TYR A 52 -0.95 -3.88 -0.88
C TYR A 52 0.42 -4.03 -1.50
N TYR A 53 1.01 -2.93 -1.94
CA TYR A 53 2.40 -2.88 -2.35
C TYR A 53 3.21 -2.32 -1.17
N ILE A 54 4.05 -3.17 -0.57
CA ILE A 54 4.85 -2.86 0.63
C ILE A 54 6.31 -3.24 0.40
N CYS A 55 7.23 -2.63 1.14
CA CYS A 55 8.60 -3.15 1.24
C CYS A 55 8.62 -4.20 2.36
N ASP A 56 8.78 -5.46 1.99
CA ASP A 56 8.75 -6.59 2.92
C ASP A 56 10.09 -6.75 3.69
N ASP A 57 10.23 -7.82 4.47
CA ASP A 57 11.40 -8.01 5.32
C ASP A 57 12.68 -8.37 4.57
N ASN A 58 12.58 -8.82 3.31
CA ASN A 58 13.74 -9.06 2.48
C ASN A 58 14.33 -7.74 1.93
N TYR A 59 13.62 -6.63 2.13
CA TYR A 59 13.96 -5.29 1.65
C TYR A 59 14.34 -5.27 0.17
N SER A 60 13.35 -4.96 -0.67
CA SER A 60 13.58 -4.69 -2.08
C SER A 60 13.62 -3.18 -2.35
N TYR A 61 14.35 -2.77 -3.40
CA TYR A 61 14.35 -1.41 -3.97
C TYR A 61 13.02 -1.05 -4.65
N TYR A 62 11.99 -1.88 -4.50
CA TYR A 62 10.63 -1.66 -4.99
C TYR A 62 9.61 -2.30 -4.05
N PRO A 63 8.35 -1.85 -4.05
CA PRO A 63 7.34 -2.41 -3.17
C PRO A 63 6.75 -3.66 -3.85
N ILE A 64 6.63 -4.75 -3.08
CA ILE A 64 6.14 -6.05 -3.56
C ILE A 64 4.64 -6.17 -3.30
N GLN A 65 3.92 -6.73 -4.27
CA GLN A 65 2.49 -6.99 -4.15
C GLN A 65 2.21 -8.13 -3.14
N THR A 66 1.50 -7.80 -2.07
CA THR A 66 1.19 -8.71 -0.96
C THR A 66 -0.32 -8.74 -0.68
N PRO A 67 -0.93 -9.91 -0.36
CA PRO A 67 -2.36 -9.99 -0.10
C PRO A 67 -2.81 -9.14 1.09
N ALA A 68 -3.83 -8.30 0.90
CA ALA A 68 -4.39 -7.49 1.98
C ALA A 68 -4.93 -8.29 3.19
N PRO A 69 -5.49 -9.52 3.05
CA PRO A 69 -6.01 -10.29 4.19
C PRO A 69 -4.97 -10.67 5.26
N LEU A 70 -3.68 -10.54 4.95
CA LEU A 70 -2.59 -10.81 5.89
C LEU A 70 -2.34 -9.66 6.88
N PHE A 71 -3.10 -8.58 6.77
CA PHE A 71 -2.88 -7.37 7.54
C PHE A 71 -4.17 -6.79 8.14
N GLU A 72 -4.00 -6.06 9.24
CA GLU A 72 -4.98 -5.09 9.74
C GLU A 72 -4.52 -3.66 9.41
N VAL A 73 -5.46 -2.74 9.18
CA VAL A 73 -5.13 -1.32 8.95
C VAL A 73 -4.99 -0.63 10.31
N VAL A 74 -3.81 -0.07 10.59
CA VAL A 74 -3.54 0.66 11.85
C VAL A 74 -3.53 2.17 11.64
N ASP A 75 -3.22 2.62 10.43
CA ASP A 75 -3.38 3.99 9.99
C ASP A 75 -4.11 4.01 8.65
N HIS A 76 -5.36 4.47 8.67
CA HIS A 76 -6.26 4.53 7.52
C HIS A 76 -6.12 5.84 6.71
N ARG A 77 -5.17 6.71 7.04
CA ARG A 77 -4.95 7.97 6.32
C ARG A 77 -4.45 7.68 4.90
N VAL A 78 -5.07 8.35 3.93
CA VAL A 78 -4.71 8.30 2.51
C VAL A 78 -3.47 9.17 2.29
N SER A 79 -2.45 8.62 1.64
CA SER A 79 -1.24 9.38 1.30
C SER A 79 -1.56 10.55 0.38
N LYS A 80 -0.92 11.72 0.60
CA LYS A 80 -1.10 12.89 -0.27
C LYS A 80 -0.48 12.69 -1.67
N TYR A 81 0.39 11.69 -1.79
CA TYR A 81 1.03 11.32 -3.05
C TYR A 81 0.21 10.32 -3.86
N TRP A 82 -0.81 9.69 -3.27
CA TRP A 82 -1.67 8.78 -4.01
C TRP A 82 -2.54 9.53 -5.03
N ARG A 83 -2.69 8.87 -6.18
CA ARG A 83 -3.68 9.14 -7.22
C ARG A 83 -4.57 7.93 -7.33
N PHE A 84 -5.83 8.17 -7.66
CA PHE A 84 -6.82 7.13 -7.88
C PHE A 84 -7.05 6.93 -9.38
N MET A 85 -7.10 5.68 -9.82
CA MET A 85 -7.51 5.31 -11.17
C MET A 85 -8.38 4.07 -11.16
N LEU A 86 -9.43 4.09 -11.96
CA LEU A 86 -10.24 2.93 -12.32
C LEU A 86 -9.99 2.62 -13.79
N ASP A 87 -9.40 1.47 -14.10
CA ASP A 87 -9.20 1.07 -15.48
C ASP A 87 -10.52 0.58 -16.12
N PRO A 88 -10.63 0.59 -17.46
CA PRO A 88 -11.84 0.12 -18.16
C PRO A 88 -12.20 -1.36 -17.91
N LYS A 89 -11.27 -2.15 -17.36
CA LYS A 89 -11.46 -3.57 -17.00
C LYS A 89 -11.89 -3.74 -15.53
N GLY A 90 -12.12 -2.63 -14.81
CA GLY A 90 -12.57 -2.63 -13.42
C GLY A 90 -11.45 -2.81 -12.39
N VAL A 91 -10.17 -2.64 -12.77
CA VAL A 91 -9.06 -2.63 -11.80
C VAL A 91 -9.01 -1.26 -11.15
N VAL A 92 -9.08 -1.22 -9.83
CA VAL A 92 -8.83 -0.01 -9.05
C VAL A 92 -7.36 0.03 -8.67
N ARG A 93 -6.72 1.19 -8.85
CA ARG A 93 -5.36 1.44 -8.38
C ARG A 93 -5.32 2.75 -7.60
N MET A 94 -4.68 2.71 -6.44
CA MET A 94 -4.31 3.90 -5.67
C MET A 94 -2.79 3.90 -5.52
N VAL A 95 -2.12 4.79 -6.24
CA VAL A 95 -0.67 4.77 -6.37
C VAL A 95 -0.15 6.16 -6.75
N PHE A 96 1.14 6.42 -6.58
CA PHE A 96 1.74 7.70 -6.97
C PHE A 96 1.70 7.94 -8.49
N GLU A 97 1.78 9.21 -8.86
CA GLU A 97 1.49 9.71 -10.21
C GLU A 97 2.37 9.09 -11.30
N GLN A 98 3.67 8.95 -11.04
CA GLN A 98 4.65 8.43 -11.99
C GLN A 98 4.32 7.01 -12.45
N TRP A 99 3.75 6.18 -11.57
CA TRP A 99 3.32 4.83 -11.93
C TRP A 99 2.24 4.84 -13.03
N PHE A 100 1.43 5.90 -13.11
CA PHE A 100 0.43 6.04 -14.16
C PHE A 100 0.95 6.70 -15.43
N THR A 101 1.83 7.69 -15.29
CA THR A 101 2.25 8.54 -16.40
C THR A 101 3.44 7.99 -17.16
N ASP A 102 4.30 7.19 -16.51
CA ASP A 102 5.43 6.55 -17.14
C ASP A 102 5.06 5.14 -17.64
N PRO A 103 5.07 4.90 -18.96
CA PRO A 103 4.76 3.60 -19.53
C PRO A 103 5.64 2.49 -18.95
N TYR A 104 4.99 1.43 -18.46
CA TYR A 104 5.66 0.26 -17.86
C TYR A 104 6.51 0.59 -16.63
N PHE A 105 6.22 1.70 -15.93
CA PHE A 105 6.98 2.15 -14.75
C PHE A 105 7.33 1.01 -13.79
N TYR A 106 6.35 0.19 -13.40
CA TYR A 106 6.60 -0.88 -12.43
C TYR A 106 7.47 -2.00 -12.99
N ASP A 107 7.33 -2.32 -14.27
CA ASP A 107 8.15 -3.36 -14.91
C ASP A 107 9.62 -2.89 -14.97
N LYS A 108 9.84 -1.64 -15.41
CA LYS A 108 11.16 -1.00 -15.41
C LYS A 108 11.77 -0.87 -14.01
N LEU A 109 10.93 -0.51 -13.03
CA LEU A 109 11.32 -0.48 -11.63
C LEU A 109 11.80 -1.87 -11.18
N THR A 110 11.07 -2.95 -11.50
CA THR A 110 11.50 -4.32 -11.17
C THR A 110 12.73 -4.79 -11.95
N ASP A 111 12.97 -4.21 -13.12
CA ASP A 111 14.14 -4.46 -13.97
C ASP A 111 15.39 -3.66 -13.54
N GLN A 112 15.30 -2.86 -12.46
CA GLN A 112 16.39 -2.01 -11.92
C GLN A 112 16.83 -0.88 -12.85
N GLU A 113 15.93 -0.37 -13.68
CA GLU A 113 16.20 0.84 -14.44
C GLU A 113 16.42 2.02 -13.48
N GLU A 114 17.57 2.68 -13.60
CA GLU A 114 18.08 3.65 -12.60
C GLU A 114 17.06 4.76 -12.32
N ALA A 115 16.41 5.29 -13.37
CA ALA A 115 15.47 6.40 -13.24
C ALA A 115 14.23 6.01 -12.42
N GLU A 116 13.65 4.84 -12.65
CA GLU A 116 12.46 4.38 -11.95
C GLU A 116 12.76 4.00 -10.49
N VAL A 117 13.96 3.45 -10.23
CA VAL A 117 14.46 3.21 -8.86
C VAL A 117 14.58 4.53 -8.10
N GLU A 118 15.25 5.54 -8.67
CA GLU A 118 15.39 6.87 -8.03
C GLU A 118 14.03 7.52 -7.75
N ILE A 119 13.07 7.40 -8.67
CA ILE A 119 11.70 7.90 -8.49
C ILE A 119 11.05 7.20 -7.30
N PHE A 120 11.12 5.86 -7.23
CA PHE A 120 10.50 5.12 -6.13
C PHE A 120 11.19 5.42 -4.79
N GLU A 121 12.52 5.49 -4.73
CA GLU A 121 13.24 5.87 -3.53
C GLU A 121 12.75 7.23 -2.99
N LYS A 122 12.59 8.22 -3.88
CA LYS A 122 12.08 9.53 -3.48
C LYS A 122 10.64 9.47 -2.98
N VAL A 123 9.77 8.73 -3.65
CA VAL A 123 8.38 8.56 -3.21
C VAL A 123 8.33 7.85 -1.86
N LYS A 124 9.15 6.81 -1.67
CA LYS A 124 9.26 6.06 -0.43
C LYS A 124 9.67 6.96 0.72
N GLU A 125 10.75 7.74 0.58
CA GLU A 125 11.16 8.72 1.59
C GLU A 125 10.03 9.66 1.98
N LEU A 126 9.31 10.19 0.97
CA LEU A 126 8.25 11.15 1.18
C LEU A 126 7.02 10.55 1.87
N MET A 127 6.69 9.30 1.55
CA MET A 127 5.56 8.56 2.14
C MET A 127 5.88 8.05 3.55
N ASP A 128 7.10 7.58 3.79
CA ASP A 128 7.56 7.15 5.11
C ASP A 128 7.58 8.31 6.11
N ALA A 129 7.91 9.51 5.62
CA ALA A 129 7.92 10.74 6.41
C ALA A 129 6.53 11.40 6.55
N GLU A 130 5.45 10.79 6.04
CA GLU A 130 4.10 11.33 6.22
C GLU A 130 3.67 11.24 7.69
N ASP A 131 3.89 12.32 8.42
CA ASP A 131 3.21 12.58 9.68
C ASP A 131 2.00 13.49 9.41
N PHE A 132 0.79 12.95 9.55
CA PHE A 132 -0.41 13.79 9.47
C PHE A 132 -0.73 14.31 10.86
N ASP A 133 -0.07 15.42 11.22
CA ASP A 133 -0.36 16.28 12.38
C ASP A 133 -1.70 17.06 12.22
N LEU A 134 -2.66 16.52 11.47
CA LEU A 134 -3.98 17.13 11.38
C LEU A 134 -4.77 16.71 12.62
N PRO A 135 -5.28 17.69 13.40
CA PRO A 135 -6.18 17.35 14.50
C PRO A 135 -7.37 16.58 13.91
N PRO A 136 -7.88 15.56 14.61
CA PRO A 136 -9.09 14.86 14.21
C PRO A 136 -10.20 15.86 13.86
N LEU A 137 -11.02 15.54 12.85
CA LEU A 137 -12.07 16.44 12.38
C LEU A 137 -12.96 16.93 13.54
N ASP A 138 -13.24 16.06 14.51
CA ASP A 138 -14.02 16.40 15.70
C ASP A 138 -13.36 17.50 16.53
N VAL A 139 -12.04 17.44 16.73
CA VAL A 139 -11.25 18.48 17.43
C VAL A 139 -11.22 19.77 16.63
N ALA A 140 -11.09 19.68 15.30
CA ALA A 140 -11.14 20.86 14.43
C ALA A 140 -12.53 21.53 14.44
N VAL A 141 -13.59 20.73 14.46
CA VAL A 141 -15.00 21.19 14.52
C VAL A 141 -15.32 21.82 15.88
N GLU A 142 -14.84 21.25 16.99
CA GLU A 142 -15.00 21.85 18.31
C GLU A 142 -14.31 23.23 18.39
N LYS A 143 -13.05 23.33 17.95
CA LYS A 143 -12.34 24.62 17.91
C LYS A 143 -13.05 25.67 17.06
N LEU A 144 -13.62 25.25 15.93
CA LEU A 144 -14.42 26.14 15.08
C LEU A 144 -15.72 26.59 15.77
N ARG A 145 -16.42 25.69 16.49
CA ARG A 145 -17.62 26.03 17.26
C ARG A 145 -17.31 27.01 18.39
N GLU A 146 -16.20 26.82 19.10
CA GLU A 146 -15.72 27.75 20.12
C GLU A 146 -15.41 29.13 19.54
N ALA A 147 -14.72 29.19 18.39
CA ALA A 147 -14.36 30.46 17.75
C ALA A 147 -15.54 31.25 17.17
N VAL A 148 -16.63 30.58 16.78
CA VAL A 148 -17.84 31.21 16.23
C VAL A 148 -18.83 31.63 17.33
N SER A 149 -18.64 31.15 18.56
CA SER A 149 -19.49 31.48 19.72
C SER A 149 -19.01 32.72 20.50
N VAL A 150 -18.00 33.44 19.98
CA VAL A 150 -17.40 34.66 20.56
C VAL A 150 -17.80 35.89 19.75
#